data_AF-A0AAE2D5P3-F1
#
_entry.id   AF-A0AAE2D5P3-F1
#
_cell.length_a   1.000
_cell.length_b   1.000
_cell.length_c   1.000
_cell.angle_alpha   90.00
_cell.angle_beta   90.00
_cell.angle_gamma   90.00
#
_symmetry.space_group_name_H-M   'P 1'
#
loop_
_entity.id
_entity.type
_entity.pdbx_description
1 polymer ?
#
loop_
_entity_poly.entity_id
_entity_poly.type
_entity_poly.pdbx_seq_one_letter_code
_entity_poly.pdbx_strand_id
1 'polypeptide(L)'
;MIRNISFQLNANMNIMLGFILLNIIMTAAVQCQRNLFADIVTSRCIQWTVTHNITNVSCQEVWSSFEKILLSIRNQSECIVKPHLFDDFVRQMFEMQQQPIQSDQYFHSQVINVIRGMCKRLGVCRSLETTFPGYLFDELNWCNDSLIYNADYETVCKCNYNNGVVNAFWQSASTEYARRATGTIFVVLNGSVKLPFDENRTFGSIELPQLKYPKVKQLIVKLIHDLEDTIPRHTCESTNLLRFASKVNSSYISFSCINDPLEFKHYQCIKNPLNKHCQFSSSASSKRFKTLVLHSTLFICLIINSFYRLNYYFRKIITKQKIKILENIMHI
;
A
#
# COMPACT_ATOMS: atom_id res chain seq x y z
N MET A 1 50.83 -18.35 50.35
CA MET A 1 49.45 -18.69 49.91
C MET A 1 48.76 -17.55 49.15
N ILE A 2 48.77 -16.31 49.67
CA ILE A 2 48.03 -15.17 49.08
C ILE A 2 48.52 -14.76 47.67
N ARG A 3 49.82 -14.81 47.39
CA ARG A 3 50.38 -14.47 46.04
C ARG A 3 49.98 -15.43 44.91
N ASN A 4 49.74 -16.71 45.21
CA ASN A 4 49.30 -17.68 44.19
C ASN A 4 47.84 -17.47 43.81
N ILE A 5 47.00 -17.07 44.76
CA ILE A 5 45.57 -16.82 44.54
C ILE A 5 45.39 -15.55 43.69
N SER A 6 46.16 -14.48 43.93
CA SER A 6 46.10 -13.27 43.10
C SER A 6 46.57 -13.51 41.65
N PHE A 7 47.56 -14.39 41.45
CA PHE A 7 48.05 -14.73 40.12
C PHE A 7 47.04 -15.58 39.34
N GLN A 8 46.39 -16.56 39.99
CA GLN A 8 45.31 -17.35 39.38
C GLN A 8 44.06 -16.52 39.06
N LEU A 9 43.69 -15.57 39.92
CA LEU A 9 42.56 -14.66 39.64
C LEU A 9 42.85 -13.75 38.44
N ASN A 10 44.06 -13.20 38.30
CA ASN A 10 44.45 -12.39 37.15
C ASN A 10 44.51 -13.20 35.84
N ALA A 11 45.00 -14.44 35.89
CA ALA A 11 45.02 -15.32 34.73
C ALA A 11 43.59 -15.64 34.24
N ASN A 12 42.69 -15.97 35.17
CA ASN A 12 41.28 -16.26 34.85
C ASN A 12 40.53 -15.03 34.30
N MET A 13 40.83 -13.83 34.83
CA MET A 13 40.24 -12.57 34.36
C MET A 13 40.70 -12.22 32.94
N ASN A 14 41.98 -12.41 32.62
CA ASN A 14 42.52 -12.20 31.28
C ASN A 14 41.95 -13.20 30.24
N ILE A 15 41.75 -14.46 30.65
CA ILE A 15 41.11 -15.47 29.79
C ILE A 15 39.65 -15.10 29.51
N MET A 16 38.89 -14.67 30.54
CA MET A 16 37.50 -14.25 30.36
C MET A 16 37.39 -13.02 29.46
N LEU A 17 38.26 -12.02 29.65
CA LEU A 17 38.35 -10.83 28.78
C LEU A 17 38.69 -11.22 27.34
N GLY A 18 39.60 -12.17 27.14
CA GLY A 18 39.93 -12.71 25.82
C GLY A 18 38.74 -13.36 25.12
N PHE A 19 37.94 -14.17 25.85
CA PHE A 19 36.72 -14.76 25.30
C PHE A 19 35.66 -13.70 24.98
N ILE A 20 35.50 -12.68 25.81
CA ILE A 20 34.56 -11.58 25.57
C ILE A 20 34.98 -10.79 24.33
N LEU A 21 36.26 -10.42 24.22
CA LEU A 21 36.82 -9.74 23.04
C LEU A 21 36.67 -10.59 21.77
N LEU A 22 36.94 -11.90 21.84
CA LEU A 22 36.77 -12.80 20.71
C LEU A 22 35.29 -12.88 20.28
N ASN A 23 34.35 -12.98 21.22
CA ASN A 23 32.92 -12.95 20.90
C ASN A 23 32.47 -11.59 20.32
N ILE A 24 32.98 -10.47 20.83
CA ILE A 24 32.71 -9.13 20.28
C ILE A 24 33.27 -9.01 18.86
N ILE A 25 34.50 -9.50 18.61
CA ILE A 25 35.10 -9.49 17.27
C ILE A 25 34.32 -10.40 16.31
N MET A 26 33.92 -11.60 16.75
CA MET A 26 33.11 -12.52 15.95
C MET A 26 31.73 -11.94 15.64
N THR A 27 31.04 -11.34 16.61
CA THR A 27 29.75 -10.69 16.37
C THR A 27 29.87 -9.46 15.46
N ALA A 28 30.93 -8.66 15.60
CA ALA A 28 31.22 -7.53 14.71
C ALA A 28 31.56 -8.00 13.27
N ALA A 29 32.29 -9.12 13.12
CA ALA A 29 32.59 -9.72 11.82
C ALA A 29 31.34 -10.30 11.14
N VAL A 30 30.48 -10.97 11.90
CA VAL A 30 29.18 -11.50 11.42
C VAL A 30 28.24 -10.36 11.00
N GLN A 31 28.30 -9.21 11.69
CA GLN A 31 27.52 -8.01 11.32
C GLN A 31 27.99 -7.39 9.98
N CYS A 32 29.19 -7.71 9.49
CA CYS A 32 29.78 -7.12 8.27
C CYS A 32 29.48 -7.93 6.97
N GLN A 33 28.78 -9.06 7.07
CA GLN A 33 28.48 -9.97 5.94
C GLN A 33 26.98 -10.16 5.64
N ARG A 34 26.09 -9.29 6.14
CA ARG A 34 24.65 -9.45 5.86
C ARG A 34 24.30 -8.98 4.45
N ASN A 35 23.81 -9.91 3.65
CA ASN A 35 23.08 -9.62 2.41
C ASN A 35 21.68 -9.09 2.79
N LEU A 36 21.56 -7.78 2.96
CA LEU A 36 20.30 -7.12 3.37
C LEU A 36 19.15 -7.44 2.41
N PHE A 37 19.44 -7.61 1.12
CA PHE A 37 18.43 -8.03 0.15
C PHE A 37 17.88 -9.43 0.44
N ALA A 38 18.75 -10.40 0.74
CA ALA A 38 18.33 -11.74 1.18
C ALA A 38 17.44 -11.68 2.43
N ASP A 39 17.85 -10.87 3.41
CA ASP A 39 17.11 -10.69 4.66
C ASP A 39 15.71 -10.13 4.41
N ILE A 40 15.59 -9.11 3.54
CA ILE A 40 14.30 -8.49 3.22
C ILE A 40 13.39 -9.49 2.49
N VAL A 41 13.89 -10.18 1.46
CA VAL A 41 13.09 -11.14 0.67
C VAL A 41 12.64 -12.30 1.56
N THR A 42 13.55 -12.85 2.36
CA THR A 42 13.24 -13.96 3.28
C THR A 42 12.23 -13.52 4.34
N SER A 43 12.40 -12.34 4.93
CA SER A 43 11.48 -11.80 5.93
C SER A 43 10.08 -11.55 5.37
N ARG A 44 10.00 -10.99 4.14
CA ARG A 44 8.72 -10.81 3.44
C ARG A 44 8.07 -12.16 3.14
N CYS A 45 8.83 -13.15 2.70
CA CYS A 45 8.29 -14.49 2.51
C CYS A 45 7.70 -15.07 3.81
N ILE A 46 8.42 -14.97 4.94
CA ILE A 46 7.91 -15.44 6.24
C ILE A 46 6.65 -14.68 6.65
N GLN A 47 6.62 -13.36 6.46
CA GLN A 47 5.44 -12.57 6.74
C GLN A 47 4.25 -12.99 5.88
N TRP A 48 4.48 -13.28 4.59
CA TRP A 48 3.45 -13.74 3.68
C TRP A 48 2.88 -15.09 4.12
N THR A 49 3.73 -16.06 4.45
CA THR A 49 3.30 -17.40 4.85
C THR A 49 2.47 -17.37 6.13
N VAL A 50 2.88 -16.57 7.12
CA VAL A 50 2.10 -16.36 8.35
C VAL A 50 0.76 -15.70 8.05
N THR A 51 0.74 -14.63 7.25
CA THR A 51 -0.49 -13.86 6.95
C THR A 51 -1.52 -14.68 6.18
N HIS A 52 -1.07 -15.59 5.32
CA HIS A 52 -1.94 -16.41 4.46
C HIS A 52 -2.08 -17.86 4.95
N ASN A 53 -1.55 -18.19 6.13
CA ASN A 53 -1.56 -19.54 6.72
C ASN A 53 -1.02 -20.62 5.76
N ILE A 54 0.10 -20.33 5.11
CA ILE A 54 0.79 -21.24 4.18
C ILE A 54 1.91 -21.97 4.94
N THR A 55 1.88 -23.30 4.99
CA THR A 55 2.84 -24.11 5.78
C THR A 55 3.89 -24.84 4.96
N ASN A 56 3.70 -24.94 3.65
CA ASN A 56 4.50 -25.74 2.70
C ASN A 56 5.39 -24.88 1.79
N VAL A 57 5.76 -23.67 2.23
CA VAL A 57 6.70 -22.79 1.51
C VAL A 57 7.94 -22.61 2.36
N SER A 58 9.09 -23.04 1.84
CA SER A 58 10.40 -22.80 2.44
C SER A 58 10.97 -21.48 1.93
N CYS A 59 10.99 -20.45 2.78
CA CYS A 59 11.47 -19.13 2.38
C CYS A 59 12.96 -19.10 2.05
N GLN A 60 13.74 -19.97 2.67
CA GLN A 60 15.14 -20.20 2.33
C GLN A 60 15.27 -20.78 0.92
N GLU A 61 14.43 -21.76 0.54
CA GLU A 61 14.46 -22.33 -0.82
C GLU A 61 14.01 -21.32 -1.89
N VAL A 62 13.01 -20.48 -1.57
CA VAL A 62 12.59 -19.37 -2.46
C VAL A 62 13.78 -18.44 -2.72
N TRP A 63 14.47 -18.02 -1.65
CA TRP A 63 15.67 -17.19 -1.78
C TRP A 63 16.79 -17.89 -2.56
N SER A 64 17.17 -19.11 -2.18
CA SER A 64 18.26 -19.85 -2.84
C SER A 64 17.97 -20.11 -4.32
N SER A 65 16.71 -20.32 -4.69
CA SER A 65 16.30 -20.48 -6.09
C SER A 65 16.50 -19.20 -6.89
N PHE A 66 16.10 -18.07 -6.31
CA PHE A 66 16.31 -16.75 -6.92
C PHE A 66 17.80 -16.41 -7.03
N GLU A 67 18.57 -16.62 -5.96
CA GLU A 67 20.01 -16.40 -5.94
C GLU A 67 20.75 -17.22 -7.00
N LYS A 68 20.37 -18.49 -7.18
CA LYS A 68 20.93 -19.35 -8.22
C LYS A 68 20.75 -18.77 -9.62
N ILE A 69 19.62 -18.11 -9.91
CA ILE A 69 19.40 -17.42 -11.19
C ILE A 69 20.39 -16.26 -11.33
N LEU A 70 20.55 -15.42 -10.30
CA LEU A 70 21.50 -14.31 -10.33
C LEU A 70 22.94 -14.79 -10.55
N LEU A 71 23.37 -15.84 -9.86
CA LEU A 71 24.70 -16.43 -10.03
C LEU A 71 24.90 -17.06 -11.41
N SER A 72 23.84 -17.60 -12.03
CA SER A 72 23.92 -18.14 -13.39
C SER A 72 24.14 -17.04 -14.45
N ILE A 73 23.59 -15.85 -14.22
CA ILE A 73 23.73 -14.69 -15.13
C ILE A 73 25.16 -14.14 -15.08
N ARG A 74 25.79 -14.13 -13.90
CA ARG A 74 27.17 -13.68 -13.71
C ARG A 74 28.16 -14.34 -14.67
N ASN A 75 27.92 -15.60 -15.03
CA ASN A 75 28.81 -16.38 -15.89
C ASN A 75 28.53 -16.18 -17.39
N GLN A 76 27.54 -15.36 -17.76
CA GLN A 76 27.21 -15.08 -19.16
C GLN A 76 28.08 -13.94 -19.70
N SER A 77 28.52 -14.08 -20.96
CA SER A 77 29.34 -13.07 -21.64
C SER A 77 28.53 -11.88 -22.19
N GLU A 78 27.20 -11.98 -22.24
CA GLU A 78 26.31 -10.94 -22.77
C GLU A 78 25.62 -10.17 -21.62
N CYS A 79 25.66 -8.83 -21.69
CA CYS A 79 25.00 -7.94 -20.71
C CYS A 79 23.45 -7.92 -20.82
N ILE A 80 22.87 -8.61 -21.80
CA ILE A 80 21.42 -8.61 -22.05
C ILE A 80 20.78 -9.75 -21.26
N VAL A 81 20.19 -9.42 -20.11
CA VAL A 81 19.45 -10.39 -19.31
C VAL A 81 18.07 -10.62 -19.92
N LYS A 82 17.81 -11.86 -20.35
CA LYS A 82 16.53 -12.23 -20.97
C LYS A 82 15.49 -12.55 -19.88
N PRO A 83 14.24 -12.05 -19.98
CA PRO A 83 13.19 -12.31 -18.99
C PRO A 83 12.93 -13.79 -18.70
N HIS A 84 13.06 -14.64 -19.72
CA HIS A 84 12.74 -16.07 -19.60
C HIS A 84 13.58 -16.82 -18.55
N LEU A 85 14.73 -16.28 -18.16
CA LEU A 85 15.55 -16.84 -17.08
C LEU A 85 14.80 -16.87 -15.74
N PHE A 86 13.80 -16.00 -15.57
CA PHE A 86 12.96 -15.94 -14.37
C PHE A 86 11.61 -16.67 -14.52
N ASP A 87 11.23 -17.14 -15.71
CA ASP A 87 9.86 -17.62 -15.99
C ASP A 87 9.45 -18.80 -15.11
N ASP A 88 10.31 -19.82 -14.99
CA ASP A 88 10.01 -20.98 -14.16
C ASP A 88 9.92 -20.63 -12.68
N PHE A 89 10.82 -19.78 -12.19
CA PHE A 89 10.82 -19.30 -10.80
C PHE A 89 9.57 -18.48 -10.49
N VAL A 90 9.22 -17.55 -11.38
CA VAL A 90 8.02 -16.71 -11.28
C VAL A 90 6.75 -17.56 -11.30
N ARG A 91 6.64 -18.51 -12.23
CA ARG A 91 5.48 -19.40 -12.32
C ARG A 91 5.29 -20.19 -11.02
N GLN A 92 6.36 -20.77 -10.48
CA GLN A 92 6.32 -21.50 -9.21
C GLN A 92 5.90 -20.62 -8.05
N MET A 93 6.39 -19.38 -7.96
CA MET A 93 5.93 -18.44 -6.92
C MET A 93 4.43 -18.14 -7.01
N PHE A 94 3.88 -17.99 -8.22
CA PHE A 94 2.42 -17.83 -8.35
C PHE A 94 1.63 -19.08 -7.95
N GLU A 95 2.21 -20.28 -8.10
CA GLU A 95 1.61 -21.53 -7.64
C GLU A 95 1.65 -21.66 -6.11
N MET A 96 2.73 -21.20 -5.47
CA MET A 96 2.89 -21.18 -4.02
C MET A 96 1.86 -20.31 -3.30
N GLN A 97 1.23 -19.36 -4.00
CA GLN A 97 0.22 -18.47 -3.44
C GLN A 97 -1.00 -19.22 -2.87
N GLN A 98 -1.31 -20.43 -3.38
CA GLN A 98 -2.31 -21.42 -2.92
C GLN A 98 -3.78 -20.99 -2.79
N GLN A 99 -4.07 -19.71 -2.54
CA GLN A 99 -5.42 -19.19 -2.38
C GLN A 99 -5.77 -18.25 -3.54
N PRO A 100 -6.96 -18.40 -4.15
CA PRO A 100 -7.48 -17.40 -5.07
C PRO A 100 -7.72 -16.11 -4.28
N ILE A 101 -6.96 -15.07 -4.58
CA ILE A 101 -7.24 -13.73 -4.09
C ILE A 101 -8.59 -13.33 -4.70
N GLN A 102 -9.63 -13.24 -3.86
CA GLN A 102 -11.01 -13.00 -4.28
C GLN A 102 -11.26 -11.56 -4.75
N SER A 103 -10.28 -10.67 -4.65
CA SER A 103 -10.40 -9.30 -5.11
C SER A 103 -10.16 -9.17 -6.61
N ASP A 104 -10.84 -8.19 -7.19
CA ASP A 104 -10.71 -7.77 -8.57
C ASP A 104 -9.25 -7.57 -8.98
N GLN A 105 -8.90 -7.98 -10.19
CA GLN A 105 -7.54 -7.88 -10.72
C GLN A 105 -7.31 -6.52 -11.40
N TYR A 106 -6.28 -5.82 -10.94
CA TYR A 106 -5.86 -4.49 -11.38
C TYR A 106 -4.48 -4.56 -12.03
N PHE A 107 -4.39 -3.88 -13.16
CA PHE A 107 -3.16 -3.45 -13.81
C PHE A 107 -3.04 -1.95 -13.66
N HIS A 108 -1.85 -1.41 -13.89
CA HIS A 108 -1.65 0.02 -13.77
C HIS A 108 -0.51 0.53 -14.65
N SER A 109 -0.58 1.81 -14.96
CA SER A 109 0.52 2.52 -15.62
C SER A 109 0.62 3.93 -15.08
N GLN A 110 1.82 4.30 -14.62
CA GLN A 110 2.14 5.66 -14.14
C GLN A 110 1.31 6.11 -12.90
N VAL A 111 0.81 5.16 -12.10
CA VAL A 111 0.02 5.41 -10.88
C VAL A 111 0.41 4.51 -9.69
N ILE A 112 1.64 3.99 -9.68
CA ILE A 112 2.11 2.99 -8.69
C ILE A 112 1.89 3.41 -7.23
N ASN A 113 2.06 4.69 -6.89
CA ASN A 113 1.86 5.19 -5.52
C ASN A 113 0.41 5.10 -5.05
N VAL A 114 -0.54 5.23 -5.98
CA VAL A 114 -1.96 5.07 -5.70
C VAL A 114 -2.30 3.58 -5.56
N ILE A 115 -1.76 2.75 -6.45
CA ILE A 115 -1.95 1.29 -6.41
C ILE A 115 -1.37 0.67 -5.15
N ARG A 116 -0.15 1.01 -4.76
CA ARG A 116 0.43 0.55 -3.48
C ARG A 116 -0.41 1.03 -2.29
N GLY A 117 -0.98 2.22 -2.38
CA GLY A 117 -1.92 2.71 -1.38
C GLY A 117 -3.18 1.86 -1.27
N MET A 118 -3.89 1.71 -2.38
CA MET A 118 -5.19 1.08 -2.41
C MET A 118 -5.10 -0.45 -2.35
N CYS A 119 -4.33 -1.06 -3.24
CA CYS A 119 -4.26 -2.52 -3.31
C CYS A 119 -3.42 -3.09 -2.16
N LYS A 120 -2.19 -2.57 -1.96
CA LYS A 120 -1.25 -3.15 -0.96
C LYS A 120 -1.55 -2.74 0.48
N ARG A 121 -1.84 -1.46 0.76
CA ARG A 121 -2.06 -1.00 2.15
C ARG A 121 -3.51 -1.13 2.62
N LEU A 122 -4.49 -0.85 1.75
CA LEU A 122 -5.91 -0.95 2.10
C LEU A 122 -6.53 -2.31 1.74
N GLY A 123 -5.88 -3.12 0.89
CA GLY A 123 -6.38 -4.44 0.52
C GLY A 123 -7.62 -4.42 -0.39
N VAL A 124 -7.94 -3.29 -1.04
CA VAL A 124 -9.20 -3.14 -1.80
C VAL A 124 -9.14 -3.65 -3.24
N CYS A 125 -7.98 -4.09 -3.69
CA CYS A 125 -7.75 -4.62 -5.04
C CYS A 125 -6.55 -5.56 -5.07
N ARG A 126 -6.48 -6.39 -6.10
CA ARG A 126 -5.31 -7.21 -6.40
C ARG A 126 -4.50 -6.55 -7.51
N SER A 127 -3.29 -6.11 -7.22
CA SER A 127 -2.28 -5.74 -8.24
C SER A 127 -1.11 -6.74 -8.24
N LEU A 128 -0.19 -6.65 -9.21
CA LEU A 128 1.01 -7.48 -9.22
C LEU A 128 1.75 -7.41 -7.88
N GLU A 129 1.90 -6.21 -7.32
CA GLU A 129 2.60 -5.95 -6.04
C GLU A 129 1.93 -6.59 -4.82
N THR A 130 0.68 -7.04 -4.96
CA THR A 130 -0.08 -7.75 -3.91
C THR A 130 -0.08 -9.26 -4.07
N THR A 131 0.57 -9.79 -5.11
CA THR A 131 0.77 -11.23 -5.30
C THR A 131 2.03 -11.68 -4.57
N PHE A 132 2.21 -12.98 -4.34
CA PHE A 132 3.42 -13.49 -3.69
C PHE A 132 4.73 -12.99 -4.34
N PRO A 133 4.96 -13.15 -5.66
CA PRO A 133 6.20 -12.66 -6.28
C PRO A 133 6.31 -11.13 -6.25
N GLY A 134 5.21 -10.40 -6.44
CA GLY A 134 5.24 -8.95 -6.36
C GLY A 134 5.55 -8.46 -4.95
N TYR A 135 4.91 -9.02 -3.93
CA TYR A 135 5.10 -8.62 -2.54
C TYR A 135 6.54 -8.82 -2.06
N LEU A 136 7.16 -9.95 -2.41
CA LEU A 136 8.55 -10.26 -2.08
C LEU A 136 9.51 -9.20 -2.64
N PHE A 137 9.34 -8.82 -3.91
CA PHE A 137 10.32 -7.99 -4.63
C PHE A 137 9.93 -6.52 -4.82
N ASP A 138 8.71 -6.11 -4.44
CA ASP A 138 8.21 -4.74 -4.61
C ASP A 138 9.12 -3.72 -3.90
N GLU A 139 9.44 -2.63 -4.60
CA GLU A 139 10.36 -1.57 -4.13
C GLU A 139 11.82 -1.99 -3.94
N LEU A 140 12.18 -3.24 -4.27
CA LEU A 140 13.56 -3.70 -4.20
C LEU A 140 14.28 -3.47 -5.53
N ASN A 141 15.51 -3.00 -5.43
CA ASN A 141 16.43 -2.91 -6.56
C ASN A 141 17.72 -3.61 -6.14
N TRP A 142 17.91 -4.84 -6.58
CA TRP A 142 19.11 -5.63 -6.28
C TRP A 142 20.32 -5.27 -7.14
N CYS A 143 20.29 -4.10 -7.77
CA CYS A 143 21.46 -3.38 -8.28
C CYS A 143 21.76 -2.10 -7.51
N ASN A 144 21.16 -1.93 -6.33
CA ASN A 144 21.52 -0.88 -5.39
C ASN A 144 22.56 -1.43 -4.39
N ASP A 145 23.77 -0.88 -4.42
CA ASP A 145 24.91 -1.29 -3.57
C ASP A 145 24.58 -1.33 -2.06
N SER A 146 23.66 -0.47 -1.59
CA SER A 146 23.23 -0.48 -0.19
C SER A 146 22.45 -1.73 0.22
N LEU A 147 21.82 -2.42 -0.74
CA LEU A 147 21.06 -3.65 -0.51
C LEU A 147 21.90 -4.92 -0.72
N ILE A 148 22.93 -4.84 -1.56
CA ILE A 148 23.74 -5.98 -2.03
C ILE A 148 25.21 -5.90 -1.58
N TYR A 149 25.53 -5.09 -0.58
CA TYR A 149 26.90 -4.94 -0.09
C TYR A 149 27.52 -6.32 0.21
N ASN A 150 28.73 -6.56 -0.32
CA ASN A 150 29.46 -7.84 -0.26
C ASN A 150 28.76 -9.05 -0.91
N ALA A 151 27.75 -8.85 -1.76
CA ALA A 151 27.12 -9.94 -2.51
C ALA A 151 27.79 -10.19 -3.87
N ASP A 152 27.75 -11.43 -4.34
CA ASP A 152 28.31 -11.88 -5.61
C ASP A 152 27.60 -11.33 -6.87
N TYR A 153 26.59 -10.47 -6.71
CA TYR A 153 25.74 -9.95 -7.79
C TYR A 153 26.27 -8.66 -8.44
N GLU A 154 27.31 -8.04 -7.88
CA GLU A 154 27.83 -6.74 -8.32
C GLU A 154 28.18 -6.73 -9.83
N THR A 155 28.74 -7.82 -10.34
CA THR A 155 29.08 -7.98 -11.76
C THR A 155 27.86 -7.95 -12.67
N VAL A 156 26.76 -8.61 -12.30
CA VAL A 156 25.48 -8.60 -13.04
C VAL A 156 24.91 -7.19 -13.14
N CYS A 157 25.11 -6.37 -12.10
CA CYS A 157 24.59 -5.02 -12.02
C CYS A 157 25.47 -3.97 -12.69
N LYS A 158 26.79 -4.20 -12.80
CA LYS A 158 27.74 -3.34 -13.51
C LYS A 158 27.57 -3.36 -15.04
N CYS A 159 26.87 -4.35 -15.60
CA CYS A 159 26.55 -4.50 -17.02
C CYS A 159 25.55 -3.44 -17.58
N ASN A 160 25.52 -2.23 -17.00
CA ASN A 160 24.65 -1.07 -17.23
C ASN A 160 23.98 -1.00 -18.62
N TYR A 161 22.65 -0.84 -18.71
CA TYR A 161 22.18 0.54 -18.96
C TYR A 161 20.87 0.97 -18.25
N ASN A 162 20.04 0.07 -17.70
CA ASN A 162 18.75 0.44 -17.06
C ASN A 162 18.21 -0.63 -16.08
N ASN A 163 19.08 -1.24 -15.26
CA ASN A 163 18.74 -2.39 -14.40
C ASN A 163 18.17 -3.59 -15.17
N GLY A 164 18.92 -4.09 -16.18
CA GLY A 164 18.46 -5.15 -17.09
C GLY A 164 17.95 -6.41 -16.39
N VAL A 165 18.61 -6.85 -15.31
CA VAL A 165 18.18 -8.00 -14.50
C VAL A 165 16.89 -7.72 -13.71
N VAL A 166 16.74 -6.52 -13.14
CA VAL A 166 15.54 -6.11 -12.41
C VAL A 166 14.36 -6.01 -13.36
N ASN A 167 14.58 -5.39 -14.52
CA ASN A 167 13.60 -5.31 -15.57
C ASN A 167 13.21 -6.70 -16.12
N ALA A 168 14.18 -7.60 -16.33
CA ALA A 168 13.92 -8.97 -16.78
C ALA A 168 13.00 -9.74 -15.82
N PHE A 169 13.25 -9.64 -14.51
CA PHE A 169 12.36 -10.20 -13.50
C PHE A 169 10.94 -9.62 -13.60
N TRP A 170 10.81 -8.29 -13.63
CA TRP A 170 9.50 -7.66 -13.68
C TRP A 170 8.75 -7.93 -14.99
N GLN A 171 9.45 -8.09 -16.11
CA GLN A 171 8.84 -8.52 -17.38
C GLN A 171 8.29 -9.94 -17.26
N SER A 172 9.02 -10.86 -16.65
CA SER A 172 8.55 -12.23 -16.39
C SER A 172 7.34 -12.23 -15.45
N ALA A 173 7.43 -11.52 -14.32
CA ALA A 173 6.34 -11.38 -13.34
C ALA A 173 5.06 -10.76 -13.94
N SER A 174 5.21 -9.69 -14.74
CA SER A 174 4.10 -9.01 -15.42
C SER A 174 3.45 -9.92 -16.47
N THR A 175 4.28 -10.67 -17.22
CA THR A 175 3.80 -11.65 -18.20
C THR A 175 2.94 -12.72 -17.53
N GLU A 176 3.43 -13.32 -16.45
CA GLU A 176 2.72 -14.40 -15.75
C GLU A 176 1.45 -13.88 -15.05
N TYR A 177 1.51 -12.69 -14.44
CA TYR A 177 0.35 -12.04 -13.85
C TYR A 177 -0.76 -11.78 -14.87
N ALA A 178 -0.40 -11.30 -16.06
CA ALA A 178 -1.33 -11.07 -17.16
C ALA A 178 -1.89 -12.38 -17.73
N ARG A 179 -1.07 -13.42 -17.89
CA ARG A 179 -1.53 -14.75 -18.31
C ARG A 179 -2.54 -15.36 -17.36
N ARG A 180 -2.43 -15.07 -16.06
CA ARG A 180 -3.36 -15.57 -15.03
C ARG A 180 -4.67 -14.79 -14.96
N ALA A 181 -4.82 -13.71 -15.72
CA ALA A 181 -6.03 -12.89 -15.72
C ALA A 181 -7.25 -13.62 -16.27
N THR A 182 -8.40 -13.40 -15.61
CA THR A 182 -9.70 -14.00 -15.96
C THR A 182 -10.84 -13.02 -15.72
N GLY A 183 -11.93 -13.13 -16.49
CA GLY A 183 -13.15 -12.38 -16.27
C GLY A 183 -13.00 -10.89 -16.60
N THR A 184 -13.46 -10.04 -15.68
CA THR A 184 -13.32 -8.59 -15.77
C THR A 184 -12.02 -8.15 -15.10
N ILE A 185 -11.23 -7.35 -15.80
CA ILE A 185 -10.00 -6.76 -15.27
C ILE A 185 -10.08 -5.25 -15.31
N PHE A 186 -9.33 -4.61 -14.41
CA PHE A 186 -9.27 -3.16 -14.27
C PHE A 186 -7.89 -2.65 -14.63
N VAL A 187 -7.80 -1.49 -15.28
CA VAL A 187 -6.54 -0.83 -15.62
C VAL A 187 -6.58 0.60 -15.12
N VAL A 188 -5.73 0.93 -14.16
CA VAL A 188 -5.65 2.30 -13.64
C VAL A 188 -4.59 3.08 -14.41
N LEU A 189 -5.01 4.16 -15.05
CA LEU A 189 -4.15 5.00 -15.87
C LEU A 189 -4.12 6.42 -15.30
N ASN A 190 -2.98 7.10 -15.47
CA ASN A 190 -2.83 8.51 -15.11
C ASN A 190 -3.36 9.39 -16.25
N GLY A 191 -4.41 10.17 -16.03
CA GLY A 191 -4.95 11.12 -17.00
C GLY A 191 -4.26 12.48 -17.03
N SER A 192 -3.44 12.78 -16.02
CA SER A 192 -2.69 14.04 -15.88
C SER A 192 -1.38 14.06 -16.69
N VAL A 193 -0.88 12.89 -17.10
CA VAL A 193 0.35 12.74 -17.91
C VAL A 193 0.10 12.87 -19.41
N LYS A 194 1.15 13.18 -20.18
CA LYS A 194 1.09 13.37 -21.64
C LYS A 194 0.53 12.17 -22.42
N LEU A 195 0.72 10.96 -21.92
CA LEU A 195 0.30 9.74 -22.59
C LEU A 195 -0.20 8.72 -21.55
N PRO A 196 -1.51 8.67 -21.26
CA PRO A 196 -2.10 7.76 -20.28
C PRO A 196 -1.85 6.28 -20.64
N PHE A 197 -2.22 5.90 -21.87
CA PHE A 197 -1.89 4.60 -22.44
C PHE A 197 -0.70 4.72 -23.38
N ASP A 198 0.41 4.09 -23.01
CA ASP A 198 1.64 4.02 -23.80
C ASP A 198 1.94 2.57 -24.16
N GLU A 199 1.99 2.28 -25.46
CA GLU A 199 2.23 0.94 -25.98
C GLU A 199 3.63 0.41 -25.64
N ASN A 200 4.58 1.30 -25.34
CA ASN A 200 5.95 0.91 -25.04
C ASN A 200 6.19 0.59 -23.56
N ARG A 201 5.27 1.00 -22.67
CA ARG A 201 5.36 0.71 -21.23
C ARG A 201 4.89 -0.71 -20.92
N THR A 202 5.31 -1.26 -19.78
CA THR A 202 5.04 -2.65 -19.35
C THR A 202 3.59 -3.09 -19.59
N PHE A 203 2.60 -2.28 -19.19
CA PHE A 203 1.21 -2.63 -19.44
C PHE A 203 0.90 -2.80 -20.94
N GLY A 204 1.34 -1.86 -21.79
CA GLY A 204 1.09 -1.90 -23.23
C GLY A 204 1.91 -2.96 -23.99
N SER A 205 3.19 -3.12 -23.63
CA SER A 205 4.14 -3.95 -24.38
C SER A 205 4.24 -5.39 -23.87
N ILE A 206 3.97 -5.63 -22.58
CA ILE A 206 4.15 -6.93 -21.93
C ILE A 206 2.82 -7.53 -21.48
N GLU A 207 2.02 -6.79 -20.73
CA GLU A 207 0.82 -7.33 -20.07
C GLU A 207 -0.37 -7.46 -21.03
N LEU A 208 -0.72 -6.37 -21.73
CA LEU A 208 -1.86 -6.31 -22.65
C LEU A 208 -1.83 -7.42 -23.71
N PRO A 209 -0.68 -7.77 -24.34
CA PRO A 209 -0.61 -8.88 -25.28
C PRO A 209 -0.98 -10.25 -24.68
N GLN A 210 -0.85 -10.46 -23.37
CA GLN A 210 -1.22 -11.73 -22.72
C GLN A 210 -2.72 -11.80 -22.35
N LEU A 211 -3.45 -10.68 -22.39
CA LEU A 211 -4.88 -10.64 -22.10
C LEU A 211 -5.65 -11.15 -23.33
N LYS A 212 -6.26 -12.34 -23.21
CA LYS A 212 -6.94 -13.02 -24.32
C LYS A 212 -8.38 -13.42 -23.99
N TYR A 213 -9.28 -13.21 -24.94
CA TYR A 213 -10.60 -13.85 -24.96
C TYR A 213 -10.45 -15.37 -25.18
N PRO A 214 -11.30 -16.24 -24.59
CA PRO A 214 -12.44 -15.95 -23.72
C PRO A 214 -12.08 -15.80 -22.23
N LYS A 215 -10.80 -15.95 -21.88
CA LYS A 215 -10.35 -15.93 -20.49
C LYS A 215 -10.61 -14.57 -19.84
N VAL A 216 -10.21 -13.50 -20.53
CA VAL A 216 -10.57 -12.11 -20.18
C VAL A 216 -11.75 -11.69 -21.05
N LYS A 217 -12.82 -11.22 -20.42
CA LYS A 217 -14.08 -10.83 -21.09
C LYS A 217 -14.24 -9.32 -21.19
N GLN A 218 -13.75 -8.59 -20.19
CA GLN A 218 -13.92 -7.16 -20.09
C GLN A 218 -12.69 -6.49 -19.49
N LEU A 219 -12.32 -5.34 -20.06
CA LEU A 219 -11.28 -4.45 -19.57
C LEU A 219 -11.94 -3.11 -19.24
N ILE A 220 -11.83 -2.69 -17.97
CA ILE A 220 -12.36 -1.42 -17.48
C ILE A 220 -11.20 -0.49 -17.13
N VAL A 221 -11.05 0.60 -17.86
CA VAL A 221 -10.10 1.67 -17.55
C VAL A 221 -10.64 2.55 -16.44
N LYS A 222 -9.82 2.78 -15.42
CA LYS A 222 -10.03 3.77 -14.37
C LYS A 222 -9.01 4.89 -14.58
N LEU A 223 -9.43 5.96 -15.25
CA LEU A 223 -8.56 7.09 -15.55
C LEU A 223 -8.61 8.08 -14.39
N ILE A 224 -7.50 8.23 -13.68
CA ILE A 224 -7.42 9.09 -12.49
C ILE A 224 -6.61 10.36 -12.80
N HIS A 225 -7.03 11.48 -12.23
CA HIS A 225 -6.34 12.76 -12.33
C HIS A 225 -5.77 13.19 -10.98
N ASP A 226 -4.69 13.96 -11.00
CA ASP A 226 -4.16 14.61 -9.82
C ASP A 226 -5.14 15.67 -9.31
N LEU A 227 -5.28 15.79 -7.99
CA LEU A 227 -6.23 16.74 -7.37
C LEU A 227 -5.89 18.22 -7.62
N GLU A 228 -4.68 18.50 -8.11
CA GLU A 228 -4.23 19.85 -8.43
C GLU A 228 -4.56 20.24 -9.89
N ASP A 229 -5.03 19.30 -10.71
CA ASP A 229 -5.44 19.57 -12.07
C ASP A 229 -6.71 20.43 -12.09
N THR A 230 -6.61 21.60 -12.72
CA THR A 230 -7.77 22.48 -12.94
C THR A 230 -8.60 22.02 -14.15
N ILE A 231 -7.93 21.45 -15.15
CA ILE A 231 -8.53 20.93 -16.38
C ILE A 231 -7.89 19.56 -16.65
N PRO A 232 -8.68 18.48 -16.79
CA PRO A 232 -8.15 17.17 -17.15
C PRO A 232 -7.41 17.22 -18.48
N ARG A 233 -6.13 16.81 -18.50
CA ARG A 233 -5.32 16.76 -19.74
C ARG A 233 -5.88 15.71 -20.70
N HIS A 234 -6.30 14.57 -20.18
CA HIS A 234 -6.97 13.53 -20.92
C HIS A 234 -8.28 13.15 -20.23
N THR A 235 -9.20 12.59 -20.99
CA THR A 235 -10.43 12.00 -20.51
C THR A 235 -10.63 10.66 -21.21
N CYS A 236 -11.61 9.88 -20.79
CA CYS A 236 -12.01 8.65 -21.50
C CYS A 236 -12.36 8.87 -22.98
N GLU A 237 -12.70 10.10 -23.38
CA GLU A 237 -13.04 10.48 -24.76
C GLU A 237 -11.81 10.97 -25.56
N SER A 238 -10.64 11.07 -24.92
CA SER A 238 -9.42 11.49 -25.60
C SER A 238 -8.95 10.46 -26.63
N THR A 239 -8.38 10.94 -27.74
CA THR A 239 -7.89 10.10 -28.84
C THR A 239 -6.97 8.95 -28.40
N ASN A 240 -6.13 9.17 -27.38
CA ASN A 240 -5.28 8.11 -26.82
C ASN A 240 -6.08 6.93 -26.27
N LEU A 241 -7.14 7.21 -25.49
CA LEU A 241 -7.99 6.19 -24.87
C LEU A 241 -8.94 5.56 -25.89
N LEU A 242 -9.43 6.32 -26.87
CA LEU A 242 -10.23 5.77 -27.97
C LEU A 242 -9.43 4.80 -28.85
N ARG A 243 -8.15 5.11 -29.14
CA ARG A 243 -7.26 4.17 -29.85
C ARG A 243 -7.00 2.92 -29.03
N PHE A 244 -6.79 3.07 -27.73
CA PHE A 244 -6.66 1.93 -26.82
C PHE A 244 -7.93 1.06 -26.82
N ALA A 245 -9.12 1.68 -26.74
CA ALA A 245 -10.40 0.99 -26.82
C ALA A 245 -10.52 0.17 -28.10
N SER A 246 -10.20 0.75 -29.27
CA SER A 246 -10.22 0.04 -30.55
C SER A 246 -9.28 -1.17 -30.57
N LYS A 247 -8.09 -1.05 -29.97
CA LYS A 247 -7.11 -2.14 -29.86
C LYS A 247 -7.58 -3.29 -28.97
N VAL A 248 -8.28 -2.99 -27.88
CA VAL A 248 -8.85 -4.00 -26.98
C VAL A 248 -10.05 -4.68 -27.62
N ASN A 249 -10.97 -3.91 -28.20
CA ASN A 249 -12.17 -4.42 -28.85
C ASN A 249 -11.84 -5.33 -30.05
N SER A 250 -10.77 -5.04 -30.81
CA SER A 250 -10.34 -5.92 -31.91
C SER A 250 -9.86 -7.31 -31.45
N SER A 251 -9.61 -7.48 -30.15
CA SER A 251 -9.26 -8.75 -29.52
C SER A 251 -10.47 -9.45 -28.85
N TYR A 252 -11.69 -9.02 -29.18
CA TYR A 252 -12.96 -9.55 -28.64
C TYR A 252 -13.14 -9.37 -27.12
N ILE A 253 -12.39 -8.46 -26.52
CA ILE A 253 -12.53 -8.07 -25.11
C ILE A 253 -13.37 -6.79 -25.05
N SER A 254 -14.43 -6.78 -24.24
CA SER A 254 -15.25 -5.58 -24.04
C SER A 254 -14.44 -4.48 -23.35
N PHE A 255 -14.49 -3.26 -23.86
CA PHE A 255 -13.81 -2.10 -23.28
C PHE A 255 -14.80 -1.12 -22.63
N SER A 256 -14.43 -0.58 -21.47
CA SER A 256 -15.09 0.60 -20.88
C SER A 256 -14.07 1.49 -20.16
N CYS A 257 -14.42 2.76 -19.93
CA CYS A 257 -13.55 3.73 -19.27
C CYS A 257 -14.37 4.64 -18.34
N ILE A 258 -13.82 4.91 -17.15
CA ILE A 258 -14.43 5.75 -16.12
C ILE A 258 -13.42 6.83 -15.73
N ASN A 259 -13.82 8.10 -15.86
CA ASN A 259 -13.04 9.24 -15.36
C ASN A 259 -13.24 9.38 -13.84
N ASP A 260 -12.15 9.56 -13.11
CA ASP A 260 -12.11 9.84 -11.67
C ASP A 260 -13.10 9.01 -10.82
N PRO A 261 -13.01 7.67 -10.89
CA PRO A 261 -13.86 6.80 -10.09
C PRO A 261 -13.74 7.12 -8.59
N LEU A 262 -14.89 7.10 -7.89
CA LEU A 262 -15.03 7.62 -6.53
C LEU A 262 -14.07 6.99 -5.54
N GLU A 263 -13.79 5.70 -5.66
CA GLU A 263 -12.87 4.98 -4.78
C GLU A 263 -11.43 5.50 -4.86
N PHE A 264 -10.96 5.91 -6.05
CA PHE A 264 -9.64 6.51 -6.24
C PHE A 264 -9.63 7.97 -5.76
N LYS A 265 -10.70 8.70 -6.07
CA LYS A 265 -10.87 10.09 -5.61
C LYS A 265 -10.91 10.18 -4.09
N HIS A 266 -11.66 9.31 -3.42
CA HIS A 266 -11.67 9.21 -1.96
C HIS A 266 -10.27 8.93 -1.42
N TYR A 267 -9.54 7.98 -1.99
CA TYR A 267 -8.16 7.70 -1.56
C TYR A 267 -7.23 8.91 -1.73
N GLN A 268 -7.29 9.63 -2.86
CA GLN A 268 -6.50 10.84 -3.06
C GLN A 268 -6.85 11.92 -2.02
N CYS A 269 -8.12 12.05 -1.67
CA CYS A 269 -8.60 13.01 -0.67
C CYS A 269 -8.21 12.68 0.76
N ILE A 270 -7.85 11.44 1.09
CA ILE A 270 -7.26 11.11 2.40
C ILE A 270 -5.94 11.89 2.60
N LYS A 271 -5.16 12.07 1.53
CA LYS A 271 -3.87 12.78 1.60
C LYS A 271 -4.03 14.31 1.63
N ASN A 272 -5.04 14.84 0.95
CA ASN A 272 -5.30 16.28 0.89
C ASN A 272 -6.80 16.58 1.11
N PRO A 273 -7.32 16.44 2.35
CA PRO A 273 -8.75 16.50 2.62
C PRO A 273 -9.37 17.89 2.42
N LEU A 274 -8.54 18.95 2.42
CA LEU A 274 -8.99 20.34 2.25
C LEU A 274 -9.00 20.78 0.78
N ASN A 275 -8.55 19.94 -0.15
CA ASN A 275 -8.58 20.28 -1.57
C ASN A 275 -10.04 20.50 -2.03
N LYS A 276 -10.27 21.51 -2.88
CA LYS A 276 -11.59 21.87 -3.40
C LYS A 276 -12.30 20.70 -4.10
N HIS A 277 -11.55 19.80 -4.73
CA HIS A 277 -12.06 18.61 -5.40
C HIS A 277 -12.47 17.49 -4.43
N CYS A 278 -12.12 17.62 -3.15
CA CYS A 278 -12.45 16.69 -2.06
C CYS A 278 -13.69 17.09 -1.25
N GLN A 279 -14.41 18.13 -1.68
CA GLN A 279 -15.72 18.47 -1.15
C GLN A 279 -16.76 17.49 -1.68
N PHE A 280 -16.73 16.25 -1.18
CA PHE A 280 -17.82 15.32 -1.39
C PHE A 280 -19.08 15.93 -0.79
N SER A 281 -20.21 15.82 -1.49
CA SER A 281 -21.48 16.31 -0.98
C SER A 281 -21.73 15.64 0.39
N SER A 282 -21.49 16.38 1.48
CA SER A 282 -21.91 15.95 2.80
C SER A 282 -23.40 15.72 2.69
N SER A 283 -23.85 14.49 2.94
CA SER A 283 -25.27 14.17 3.02
C SER A 283 -25.98 15.31 3.77
N ALA A 284 -26.98 15.92 3.13
CA ALA A 284 -27.60 17.19 3.50
C ALA A 284 -28.27 17.20 4.90
N SER A 285 -28.11 16.13 5.67
CA SER A 285 -28.57 15.91 7.04
C SER A 285 -27.84 16.72 8.10
N SER A 286 -26.61 17.20 7.86
CA SER A 286 -25.82 17.97 8.85
C SER A 286 -26.40 19.37 9.16
N LYS A 287 -26.96 20.06 8.16
CA LYS A 287 -27.58 21.38 8.37
C LYS A 287 -28.90 21.27 9.14
N ARG A 288 -29.72 20.26 8.84
CA ARG A 288 -31.02 20.03 9.52
C ARG A 288 -30.82 19.71 11.00
N PHE A 289 -29.81 18.91 11.36
CA PHE A 289 -29.52 18.54 12.74
C PHE A 289 -29.00 19.74 13.56
N LYS A 290 -28.11 20.58 12.99
CA LYS A 290 -27.63 21.80 13.68
C LYS A 290 -28.76 22.79 13.94
N THR A 291 -29.67 23.00 12.99
CA THR A 291 -30.83 23.89 13.19
C THR A 291 -31.78 23.36 14.26
N LEU A 292 -32.03 22.04 14.28
CA LEU A 292 -32.91 21.41 15.26
C LEU A 292 -32.35 21.53 16.69
N VAL A 293 -31.04 21.29 16.85
CA VAL A 293 -30.35 21.41 18.15
C VAL A 293 -30.38 22.86 18.64
N LEU A 294 -30.11 23.85 17.77
CA LEU A 294 -30.15 25.26 18.16
C LEU A 294 -31.55 25.72 18.60
N HIS A 295 -32.61 25.22 17.96
CA HIS A 295 -33.99 25.57 18.32
C HIS A 295 -34.41 24.89 19.64
N SER A 296 -33.97 23.64 19.87
CA SER A 296 -34.24 22.94 21.13
C SER A 296 -33.60 23.63 22.34
N THR A 297 -32.36 24.13 22.22
CA THR A 297 -31.67 24.82 23.32
C THR A 297 -32.27 26.18 23.63
N LEU A 298 -32.68 26.95 22.61
CA LEU A 298 -33.40 28.21 22.83
C LEU A 298 -34.74 27.98 23.53
N PHE A 299 -35.49 26.95 23.13
CA PHE A 299 -36.77 26.62 23.73
C PHE A 299 -36.62 26.20 25.20
N ILE A 300 -35.64 25.36 25.51
CA ILE A 300 -35.33 24.96 26.89
C ILE A 300 -34.93 26.19 27.75
N CYS A 301 -34.10 27.08 27.22
CA CYS A 301 -33.72 28.33 27.92
C CYS A 301 -34.92 29.23 28.21
N LEU A 302 -35.88 29.36 27.27
CA LEU A 302 -37.09 30.16 27.48
C LEU A 302 -38.01 29.55 28.55
N ILE A 303 -38.18 28.22 28.54
CA ILE A 303 -38.95 27.51 29.55
C ILE A 303 -38.31 27.68 30.93
N ILE A 304 -37.00 27.48 31.05
CA ILE A 304 -36.28 27.65 32.32
C ILE A 304 -36.42 29.09 32.84
N ASN A 305 -36.22 30.11 32.01
CA ASN A 305 -36.41 31.51 32.41
C ASN A 305 -37.84 31.82 32.87
N SER A 306 -38.85 31.26 32.19
CA SER A 306 -40.25 31.40 32.59
C SER A 306 -40.52 30.75 33.95
N PHE A 307 -39.99 29.55 34.18
CA PHE A 307 -40.09 28.87 35.49
C PHE A 307 -39.38 29.66 36.61
N TYR A 308 -38.19 30.22 36.35
CA TYR A 308 -37.50 31.08 37.32
C TYR A 308 -38.30 32.34 37.64
N ARG A 309 -38.91 32.99 36.64
CA ARG A 309 -39.80 34.14 36.87
C ARG A 309 -41.02 33.75 37.68
N LEU A 310 -41.70 32.65 37.33
CA LEU A 310 -42.86 32.16 38.11
C LEU A 310 -42.48 31.88 39.56
N ASN A 311 -41.36 31.19 39.80
CA ASN A 311 -40.87 30.91 41.16
C ASN A 311 -40.55 32.20 41.94
N TYR A 312 -39.98 33.21 41.28
CA TYR A 312 -39.73 34.51 41.88
C TYR A 312 -41.03 35.21 42.29
N TYR A 313 -42.04 35.25 41.41
CA TYR A 313 -43.34 35.83 41.72
C TYR A 313 -44.07 35.06 42.84
N PHE A 314 -44.06 33.72 42.80
CA PHE A 314 -44.64 32.89 43.85
C PHE A 314 -43.98 33.14 45.21
N ARG A 315 -42.64 33.18 45.28
CA ARG A 315 -41.93 33.53 46.52
C ARG A 315 -42.33 34.92 47.01
N LYS A 316 -42.42 35.91 46.14
CA LYS A 316 -42.80 37.28 46.52
C LYS A 316 -44.24 37.35 47.07
N ILE A 317 -45.16 36.58 46.50
CA ILE A 317 -46.55 36.47 47.00
C ILE A 317 -46.57 35.79 48.37
N ILE A 318 -45.87 34.66 48.54
CA ILE A 318 -45.77 33.94 49.82
C ILE A 318 -45.16 34.84 50.91
N THR A 319 -44.11 35.60 50.60
CA THR A 319 -43.51 36.55 51.55
C THR A 319 -44.49 37.65 51.96
N LYS A 320 -45.25 38.21 51.00
CA LYS A 320 -46.30 39.20 51.31
C LYS A 320 -47.41 38.62 52.19
N GLN A 321 -47.84 37.38 51.92
CA GLN A 321 -48.85 36.69 52.73
C GLN A 321 -48.33 36.39 54.14
N LYS A 322 -47.08 35.92 54.28
CA LYS A 322 -46.45 35.69 55.59
C LYS A 322 -46.33 36.98 56.41
N ILE A 323 -45.95 38.09 55.79
CA ILE A 323 -45.88 39.41 56.46
C ILE A 323 -47.27 39.83 56.96
N LYS A 324 -48.31 39.68 56.12
CA LYS A 324 -49.69 40.03 56.50
C LYS A 324 -50.25 39.15 57.62
N ILE A 325 -49.85 37.88 57.68
CA ILE A 325 -50.19 36.96 58.78
C ILE A 325 -49.45 37.36 60.06
N LEU A 326 -48.17 37.72 59.97
CA LEU A 326 -47.37 38.21 61.12
C LEU A 326 -47.91 39.52 61.70
N GLU A 327 -48.33 40.48 60.85
CA GLU A 327 -48.96 41.72 61.29
C GLU A 327 -50.29 41.47 62.02
N ASN A 328 -51.07 40.47 61.61
CA ASN A 328 -52.30 40.08 62.30
C ASN A 328 -52.05 39.34 63.62
N ILE A 329 -50.91 38.66 63.78
CA ILE A 329 -50.55 37.97 65.03
C ILE A 329 -49.98 38.95 66.07
N MET A 330 -49.33 40.05 65.65
CA MET A 330 -48.81 41.07 66.58
C MET A 330 -49.87 42.05 67.12
N HIS A 331 -51.12 41.95 66.66
CA HIS A 331 -52.26 42.76 67.14
C HIS A 331 -53.22 41.99 68.08
N ILE A 332 -52.79 40.84 68.59
CA ILE A 332 -53.40 40.07 69.69
C ILE A 332 -52.37 40.04 70.82
#